data_AF-A0A965MYC9-F1
#
_entry.id   AF-A0A965MYC9-F1
#
_cell.length_a   1.000
_cell.length_b   1.000
_cell.length_c   1.000
_cell.angle_alpha   90.00
_cell.angle_beta   90.00
_cell.angle_gamma   90.00
#
_symmetry.space_group_name_H-M   'P 1'
#
loop_
_entity.id
_entity.type
_entity.pdbx_description
1 polymer ?
#
loop_
_entity_poly.entity_id
_entity_poly.type
_entity_poly.pdbx_seq_one_letter_code
_entity_poly.pdbx_strand_id
1 'polypeptide(L)'
;MKFIGITGGIGSGKSYVAQIIERIGYPVYYADKEARILMNSHPIISESLIEWFGTEIYSNGELNREKMATCIFHDQQMRSKVNQLVHPLVREAFVNWASCQNKPLVFNEAAILYETDAYKKFHEIILVTAPLSLRISRVMKRDGRCLVKK
;
A
#
# COMPACT_ATOMS: atom_id res chain seq x y z
N MET A 1 0.33 -19.46 13.11
CA MET A 1 1.13 -18.39 12.47
C MET A 1 0.62 -17.06 12.98
N LYS A 2 1.49 -16.15 13.41
CA LYS A 2 1.11 -14.79 13.85
C LYS A 2 1.30 -13.79 12.72
N PHE A 3 0.33 -12.88 12.58
CA PHE A 3 0.38 -11.77 11.64
C PHE A 3 0.91 -10.53 12.36
N ILE A 4 1.99 -9.96 11.83
CA ILE A 4 2.64 -8.76 12.37
C ILE A 4 2.48 -7.61 11.37
N GLY A 5 1.87 -6.51 11.80
CA GLY A 5 1.73 -5.32 10.96
C GLY A 5 2.97 -4.45 11.04
N ILE A 6 3.47 -3.92 9.92
CA ILE A 6 4.51 -2.89 9.87
C ILE A 6 3.86 -1.63 9.32
N THR A 7 3.80 -0.57 10.13
CA THR A 7 3.18 0.70 9.77
C THR A 7 4.05 1.89 10.14
N GLY A 8 3.62 3.09 9.79
CA GLY A 8 4.40 4.31 9.89
C GLY A 8 4.10 5.30 8.76
N GLY A 9 4.28 6.58 9.03
CA GLY A 9 4.01 7.62 8.05
C GLY A 9 4.95 7.58 6.83
N ILE A 10 4.59 8.33 5.78
CA ILE A 10 5.47 8.51 4.61
C ILE A 10 6.87 8.97 5.03
N GLY A 11 7.92 8.39 4.43
CA GLY A 11 9.31 8.72 4.72
C GLY A 11 9.88 8.18 6.04
N SER A 12 9.10 7.41 6.83
CA SER A 12 9.58 6.89 8.12
C SER A 12 10.64 5.80 7.98
N GLY A 13 10.61 5.02 6.90
CA GLY A 13 11.53 3.91 6.65
C GLY A 13 10.92 2.52 6.82
N LYS A 14 9.58 2.38 6.80
CA LYS A 14 8.88 1.08 6.87
C LYS A 14 9.48 0.01 5.95
N SER A 15 9.63 0.31 4.66
CA SER A 15 10.15 -0.64 3.68
C SER A 15 11.61 -1.03 3.95
N TYR A 16 12.38 -0.17 4.61
CA TYR A 16 13.74 -0.52 5.05
C TYR A 16 13.73 -1.51 6.22
N VAL A 17 12.84 -1.29 7.20
CA VAL A 17 12.63 -2.25 8.30
C VAL A 17 12.11 -3.60 7.77
N ALA A 18 11.18 -3.58 6.82
CA ALA A 18 10.71 -4.77 6.12
C ALA A 18 11.86 -5.54 5.45
N GLN A 19 12.74 -4.86 4.71
CA GLN A 19 13.91 -5.50 4.08
C GLN A 19 14.86 -6.13 5.10
N ILE A 20 15.04 -5.53 6.28
CA ILE A 20 15.84 -6.12 7.35
C ILE A 20 15.19 -7.42 7.84
N ILE A 21 13.87 -7.41 8.05
CA ILE A 21 13.10 -8.59 8.47
C ILE A 21 13.21 -9.73 7.44
N GLU A 22 13.13 -9.41 6.15
CA GLU A 22 13.35 -10.38 5.07
C GLU A 22 14.76 -11.00 5.15
N ARG A 23 15.79 -10.17 5.37
CA ARG A 23 17.18 -10.63 5.51
C ARG A 23 17.41 -11.53 6.73
N ILE A 24 16.61 -11.37 7.78
CA ILE A 24 16.63 -12.22 8.99
C ILE A 24 15.84 -13.53 8.75
N GLY A 25 15.18 -13.67 7.59
CA GLY A 25 14.55 -14.92 7.16
C GLY A 25 13.07 -15.04 7.47
N TYR A 26 12.38 -13.90 7.66
CA TYR A 26 10.92 -13.84 7.79
C TYR A 26 10.28 -13.22 6.55
N PRO A 27 9.16 -13.78 6.07
CA PRO A 27 8.50 -13.30 4.88
C PRO A 27 7.77 -11.99 5.17
N VAL A 28 7.86 -11.05 4.23
CA VAL A 28 7.17 -9.77 4.30
C VAL A 28 6.28 -9.61 3.08
N TYR A 29 5.01 -9.30 3.35
CA TYR A 29 4.04 -8.92 2.35
C TYR A 29 4.00 -7.39 2.23
N TYR A 30 4.03 -6.89 1.01
CA TYR A 30 4.03 -5.45 0.72
C TYR A 30 2.69 -5.04 0.14
N ALA A 31 1.79 -4.48 0.96
CA ALA A 31 0.41 -4.19 0.57
C ALA A 31 0.33 -3.18 -0.59
N ASP A 32 1.17 -2.14 -0.58
CA ASP A 32 1.21 -1.14 -1.66
C ASP A 32 1.68 -1.73 -2.99
N LYS A 33 2.58 -2.72 -2.95
CA LYS A 33 3.04 -3.44 -4.14
C LYS A 33 1.92 -4.33 -4.67
N GLU A 34 1.26 -5.08 -3.80
CA GLU A 34 0.18 -5.97 -4.22
C GLU A 34 -1.01 -5.19 -4.76
N ALA A 35 -1.40 -4.08 -4.12
CA ALA A 35 -2.46 -3.21 -4.62
C ALA A 35 -2.21 -2.79 -6.08
N ARG A 36 -0.96 -2.47 -6.43
CA ARG A 36 -0.58 -2.13 -7.82
C ARG A 36 -0.71 -3.31 -8.77
N ILE A 37 -0.35 -4.51 -8.32
CA ILE A 37 -0.49 -5.73 -9.14
C ILE A 37 -1.98 -5.98 -9.41
N LEU A 38 -2.78 -6.02 -8.35
CA LEU A 38 -4.22 -6.25 -8.44
C LEU A 38 -4.96 -5.18 -9.27
N MET A 39 -4.55 -3.92 -9.18
CA MET A 39 -5.12 -2.86 -10.05
C MET A 39 -4.88 -3.09 -11.55
N ASN A 40 -3.90 -3.90 -11.93
CA ASN A 40 -3.64 -4.23 -13.34
C ASN A 40 -4.19 -5.60 -13.74
N SER A 41 -4.24 -6.56 -12.82
CA SER A 41 -4.56 -7.95 -13.14
C SER A 41 -5.94 -8.41 -12.69
N HIS A 42 -6.57 -7.73 -11.74
CA HIS A 42 -7.83 -8.19 -11.15
C HIS A 42 -9.03 -7.65 -11.95
N PRO A 43 -9.84 -8.50 -12.61
CA PRO A 43 -10.90 -8.06 -13.53
C PRO A 43 -11.89 -7.08 -12.89
N ILE A 44 -12.35 -7.39 -11.66
CA ILE A 44 -13.28 -6.52 -10.91
C ILE A 44 -12.69 -5.12 -10.69
N ILE A 45 -11.39 -5.02 -10.39
CA ILE A 45 -10.76 -3.70 -10.19
C ILE A 45 -10.67 -2.97 -11.51
N SER A 46 -10.16 -3.63 -12.55
CA SER A 46 -9.99 -2.98 -13.86
C SER A 46 -11.31 -2.54 -14.48
N GLU A 47 -12.35 -3.37 -14.42
CA GLU A 47 -13.68 -3.05 -14.94
C GLU A 47 -14.29 -1.85 -14.20
N SER A 48 -14.20 -1.83 -12.86
CA SER A 48 -14.69 -0.71 -12.06
C SER A 48 -13.93 0.58 -12.34
N LEU A 49 -12.60 0.51 -12.52
CA LEU A 49 -11.78 1.68 -12.83
C LEU A 49 -12.11 2.22 -14.23
N ILE A 50 -12.34 1.34 -15.21
CA ILE A 50 -12.79 1.74 -16.55
C ILE A 50 -14.19 2.38 -16.49
N GLU A 51 -15.10 1.83 -15.69
CA GLU A 51 -16.44 2.39 -15.49
C GLU A 51 -16.39 3.81 -14.91
N TRP A 52 -15.50 4.06 -13.94
CA TRP A 52 -15.45 5.35 -13.25
C TRP A 52 -14.62 6.41 -13.96
N PHE A 53 -13.57 6.01 -14.69
CA PHE A 53 -12.57 6.93 -15.25
C PHE A 53 -12.40 6.82 -16.76
N GLY A 54 -13.16 5.96 -17.43
CA GLY A 54 -13.02 5.68 -18.85
C GLY A 54 -11.89 4.70 -19.17
N THR A 55 -11.87 4.19 -20.40
CA THR A 55 -10.88 3.20 -20.86
C THR A 55 -9.47 3.77 -20.93
N GLU A 56 -9.33 5.09 -21.05
CA GLU A 56 -8.07 5.81 -21.12
C GLU A 56 -7.28 5.82 -19.81
N ILE A 57 -7.88 5.34 -18.71
CA ILE A 57 -7.19 5.11 -17.44
C ILE A 57 -6.17 3.98 -17.57
N TYR A 58 -6.32 3.09 -18.56
CA TYR A 58 -5.36 2.09 -18.96
C TYR A 58 -4.69 2.47 -20.29
N SER A 59 -3.40 2.15 -20.40
CA SER A 59 -2.62 2.28 -21.64
C SER A 59 -1.75 1.05 -21.80
N ASN A 60 -1.83 0.39 -22.96
CA ASN A 60 -1.11 -0.86 -23.24
C ASN A 60 -1.35 -1.98 -22.20
N GLY A 61 -2.56 -2.03 -21.63
CA GLY A 61 -2.92 -2.99 -20.57
C GLY A 61 -2.40 -2.62 -19.17
N GLU A 62 -1.75 -1.47 -19.01
CA GLU A 62 -1.26 -0.99 -17.71
C GLU A 62 -2.00 0.27 -17.24
N LEU A 63 -2.26 0.36 -15.94
CA LEU A 63 -2.88 1.50 -15.30
C LEU A 63 -1.98 2.73 -15.44
N ASN A 64 -2.52 3.79 -16.04
CA ASN A 64 -1.87 5.09 -16.08
C ASN A 64 -1.92 5.74 -14.69
N ARG A 65 -0.81 5.63 -13.95
CA ARG A 65 -0.69 6.08 -12.57
C ARG A 65 -0.83 7.59 -12.41
N GLU A 66 -0.36 8.36 -13.39
CA GLU A 66 -0.44 9.83 -13.34
C GLU A 66 -1.88 10.30 -13.51
N LYS A 67 -2.60 9.71 -14.46
CA LYS A 67 -4.04 9.95 -14.61
C LYS A 67 -4.80 9.53 -13.36
N MET A 68 -4.56 8.31 -12.86
CA MET A 68 -5.20 7.81 -11.66
C MET A 68 -4.97 8.74 -10.46
N ALA A 69 -3.71 9.15 -10.24
CA ALA A 69 -3.38 10.11 -9.19
C ALA A 69 -4.14 11.43 -9.37
N THR A 70 -4.20 11.96 -10.59
CA THR A 70 -4.92 13.21 -10.89
C THR A 70 -6.41 13.09 -10.57
N CYS A 71 -7.05 11.98 -10.95
CA CYS A 71 -8.47 11.70 -10.71
C CYS A 71 -8.80 11.60 -9.20
N ILE A 72 -7.95 10.94 -8.40
CA ILE A 72 -8.25 10.70 -6.96
C ILE A 72 -7.63 11.72 -6.01
N PHE A 73 -6.70 12.56 -6.46
CA PHE A 73 -6.00 13.50 -5.59
C PHE A 73 -6.93 14.61 -5.10
N HIS A 74 -7.75 15.16 -6.01
CA HIS A 74 -8.66 16.26 -5.71
C HIS A 74 -10.05 15.79 -5.25
N ASP A 75 -10.40 14.51 -5.47
CA ASP A 75 -11.69 13.95 -5.11
C ASP A 75 -11.56 12.92 -3.97
N GLN A 76 -11.90 13.35 -2.75
CA GLN A 76 -11.87 12.50 -1.57
C GLN A 76 -12.92 11.37 -1.63
N GLN A 77 -14.09 11.62 -2.22
CA GLN A 77 -15.14 10.61 -2.32
C GLN A 77 -14.70 9.50 -3.27
N MET A 78 -14.16 9.88 -4.43
CA MET A 78 -13.63 8.94 -5.41
C MET A 78 -12.43 8.17 -4.85
N ARG A 79 -11.52 8.84 -4.15
CA ARG A 79 -10.41 8.15 -3.45
C ARG A 79 -10.92 7.12 -2.45
N SER A 80 -11.97 7.45 -1.68
CA SER A 80 -12.60 6.51 -0.76
C SER A 80 -13.22 5.32 -1.50
N LYS A 81 -13.92 5.57 -2.62
CA LYS A 81 -14.56 4.53 -3.45
C LYS A 81 -13.52 3.53 -3.98
N VAL A 82 -12.42 4.03 -4.53
CA VAL A 82 -11.30 3.20 -5.00
C VAL A 82 -10.69 2.40 -3.85
N ASN A 83 -10.44 3.03 -2.71
CA ASN A 83 -9.87 2.35 -1.55
C ASN A 83 -10.79 1.24 -1.03
N GLN A 84 -12.11 1.47 -0.99
CA GLN A 84 -13.10 0.48 -0.57
C GLN A 84 -13.16 -0.73 -1.51
N LEU A 85 -12.92 -0.53 -2.80
CA LEU A 85 -12.81 -1.62 -3.77
C LEU A 85 -11.52 -2.43 -3.60
N VAL A 86 -10.38 -1.75 -3.44
CA VAL A 86 -9.06 -2.39 -3.49
C VAL A 86 -8.67 -3.04 -2.16
N HIS A 87 -8.96 -2.40 -1.02
CA HIS A 87 -8.49 -2.90 0.27
C HIS A 87 -8.98 -4.30 0.65
N PRO A 88 -10.25 -4.69 0.42
CA PRO A 88 -10.71 -6.06 0.67
C PRO A 88 -9.91 -7.10 -0.12
N LEU A 89 -9.66 -6.84 -1.41
CA LEU A 89 -8.94 -7.76 -2.30
C LEU A 89 -7.46 -7.89 -1.91
N VAL A 90 -6.81 -6.79 -1.53
CA VAL A 90 -5.43 -6.83 -0.99
C VAL A 90 -5.38 -7.62 0.32
N ARG A 91 -6.38 -7.50 1.19
CA ARG A 91 -6.43 -8.27 2.44
C ARG A 91 -6.62 -9.76 2.18
N GLU A 92 -7.46 -10.12 1.23
CA GLU A 92 -7.63 -11.51 0.82
C GLU A 92 -6.33 -12.07 0.24
N ALA A 93 -5.68 -11.33 -0.66
CA ALA A 93 -4.38 -11.68 -1.20
C ALA A 93 -3.32 -11.88 -0.11
N PHE A 94 -3.31 -11.04 0.94
CA PHE A 94 -2.44 -11.22 2.11
C PHE A 94 -2.72 -12.53 2.84
N VAL A 95 -3.99 -12.86 3.11
CA VAL A 95 -4.36 -14.10 3.82
C VAL A 95 -3.96 -15.33 3.00
N ASN A 96 -4.22 -15.32 1.70
CA ASN A 96 -3.84 -16.41 0.80
C ASN A 96 -2.31 -16.54 0.73
N TRP A 97 -1.59 -15.43 0.55
CA TRP A 97 -0.13 -15.42 0.57
C TRP A 97 0.43 -15.93 1.89
N ALA A 98 -0.16 -15.54 3.02
CA ALA A 98 0.27 -15.96 4.36
C ALA A 98 0.07 -17.46 4.57
N SER A 99 -1.04 -18.04 4.08
CA SER A 99 -1.28 -19.49 4.17
C SER A 99 -0.23 -20.34 3.45
N CYS A 100 0.47 -19.77 2.47
CA CYS A 100 1.55 -20.44 1.74
C CYS A 100 2.92 -20.34 2.45
N GLN A 101 3.02 -19.67 3.60
CA GLN A 101 4.28 -19.46 4.31
C GLN A 101 4.52 -20.54 5.37
N ASN A 102 5.77 -20.98 5.51
CA ASN A 102 6.19 -21.98 6.50
C ASN A 102 6.92 -21.36 7.70
N LYS A 103 6.50 -20.16 8.14
CA LYS A 103 7.15 -19.42 9.23
C LYS A 103 6.16 -19.12 10.35
N PRO A 104 6.63 -19.08 11.61
CA PRO A 104 5.75 -18.80 12.75
C PRO A 104 5.21 -17.37 12.73
N LEU A 105 5.97 -16.44 12.13
CA LEU A 105 5.62 -15.03 11.95
C LEU A 105 5.61 -14.68 10.47
N VAL A 106 4.63 -13.89 10.06
CA VAL A 106 4.58 -13.25 8.74
C VAL A 106 4.27 -11.77 8.94
N PHE A 107 4.86 -10.94 8.08
CA PHE A 107 4.77 -9.49 8.23
C PHE A 107 3.97 -8.89 7.09
N ASN A 108 3.20 -7.84 7.38
CA ASN A 108 2.47 -7.05 6.39
C ASN A 108 2.87 -5.58 6.50
N GLU A 109 3.60 -5.09 5.51
CA GLU A 109 3.98 -3.69 5.39
C GLU A 109 2.87 -2.91 4.67
N ALA A 110 2.23 -2.02 5.42
CA ALA A 110 1.17 -1.17 4.91
C ALA A 110 1.20 0.21 5.59
N ALA A 111 1.02 1.28 4.80
CA ALA A 111 1.03 2.63 5.32
C ALA A 111 -0.22 3.01 6.15
N ILE A 112 -1.33 2.30 5.97
CA ILE A 112 -2.68 2.70 6.44
C ILE A 112 -3.37 1.52 7.16
N LEU A 113 -2.83 1.11 8.31
CA LEU A 113 -3.40 0.02 9.10
C LEU A 113 -4.56 0.46 10.01
N TYR A 114 -4.54 1.71 10.50
CA TYR A 114 -5.50 2.19 11.49
C TYR A 114 -6.75 2.75 10.83
N GLU A 115 -6.60 3.50 9.76
CA GLU A 115 -7.67 4.19 9.05
C GLU A 115 -8.60 3.22 8.31
N THR A 116 -8.15 1.98 8.14
CA THR A 116 -8.96 0.92 7.53
C THR A 116 -9.43 -0.13 8.53
N ASP A 117 -9.18 0.04 9.84
CA ASP A 117 -9.41 -0.98 10.88
C ASP A 117 -8.66 -2.31 10.65
N ALA A 118 -7.73 -2.36 9.69
CA ALA A 118 -6.96 -3.56 9.37
C ALA A 118 -6.11 -4.03 10.56
N TYR A 119 -5.69 -3.09 11.42
CA TYR A 119 -4.92 -3.35 12.63
C TYR A 119 -5.55 -4.43 13.54
N LYS A 120 -6.89 -4.55 13.54
CA LYS A 120 -7.63 -5.54 14.34
C LYS A 120 -7.37 -6.99 13.91
N LYS A 121 -6.86 -7.20 12.69
CA LYS A 121 -6.52 -8.54 12.15
C LYS A 121 -5.07 -8.94 12.46
N PHE A 122 -4.28 -8.06 13.07
CA PHE A 122 -2.89 -8.34 13.43
C PHE A 122 -2.78 -8.70 14.92
N HIS A 123 -1.81 -9.56 15.21
CA HIS A 123 -1.50 -9.95 16.58
C HIS A 123 -0.64 -8.87 17.26
N GLU A 124 0.29 -8.30 16.50
CA GLU A 124 1.20 -7.25 16.96
C GLU A 124 1.45 -6.25 15.82
N ILE A 125 1.84 -5.03 16.18
CA ILE A 125 2.07 -3.93 15.24
C ILE A 125 3.41 -3.26 15.56
N ILE A 126 4.25 -3.15 14.55
CA ILE A 126 5.50 -2.41 14.55
C ILE A 126 5.24 -1.04 13.94
N LEU A 127 5.32 0.01 14.77
CA LEU A 127 5.26 1.40 14.30
C LEU A 127 6.68 1.91 14.02
N VAL A 128 6.98 2.16 12.75
CA VAL A 128 8.24 2.76 12.31
C VAL A 128 8.07 4.28 12.24
N THR A 129 8.83 4.98 13.09
CA THR A 129 8.82 6.45 13.18
C THR A 129 10.18 7.06 12.84
N ALA A 130 10.15 8.35 12.51
CA ALA A 130 11.33 9.19 12.31
C ALA A 130 10.94 10.67 12.51
N PRO A 131 11.89 11.55 12.88
CA PRO A 131 11.64 12.98 12.97
C PRO A 131 11.03 13.55 11.68
N LEU A 132 10.08 14.47 11.81
CA LEU A 132 9.35 15.05 10.67
C LEU A 132 10.31 15.66 9.63
N SER A 133 11.31 16.41 10.07
CA SER A 133 12.34 17.01 9.21
C SER A 133 13.06 15.97 8.35
N LEU A 134 13.40 14.82 8.93
CA LEU A 134 14.06 13.73 8.24
C LEU A 134 13.12 13.04 7.24
N ARG A 135 11.86 12.81 7.62
CA ARG A 135 10.83 12.24 6.74
C ARG A 135 10.62 13.11 5.50
N ILE A 136 10.50 14.42 5.70
CA ILE A 136 10.41 15.42 4.63
C ILE A 136 11.62 15.33 3.71
N SER A 137 12.84 15.40 4.27
CA SER A 137 14.09 15.33 3.50
C SER A 137 14.15 14.07 2.62
N ARG A 138 13.75 12.91 3.16
CA ARG A 138 13.72 11.64 2.43
C ARG A 138 12.70 11.65 1.28
N VAL A 139 11.50 12.18 1.50
CA VAL A 139 10.46 12.26 0.48
C VAL A 139 10.88 13.21 -0.65
N MET A 140 11.45 14.37 -0.31
CA MET A 140 11.94 15.32 -1.30
C MET A 140 13.04 14.70 -2.18
N LYS A 141 14.01 14.01 -1.58
CA LYS A 141 15.08 13.32 -2.33
C LYS A 141 14.57 12.20 -3.23
N ARG A 142 13.57 11.44 -2.79
CA ARG A 142 13.03 10.28 -3.52
C ARG A 142 12.12 10.69 -4.68
N ASP A 143 11.21 11.64 -4.43
CA ASP A 143 10.12 11.95 -5.36
C ASP A 143 10.44 13.17 -6.24
N GLY A 144 11.60 13.82 -6.06
CA GLY A 144 11.99 15.03 -6.78
C GLY A 144 11.07 16.22 -6.50
N ARG A 145 10.29 16.18 -5.41
CA ARG A 145 9.26 17.17 -5.09
C ARG A 145 9.84 18.31 -4.24
N CYS A 146 9.51 19.54 -4.62
CA CYS A 146 9.70 20.70 -3.76
C CYS A 146 8.55 20.79 -2.74
N LEU A 147 8.84 21.19 -1.50
CA LEU A 147 7.79 21.50 -0.53
C LEU A 147 7.06 22.77 -1.01
N VAL A 148 5.81 22.64 -1.45
CA VAL A 148 4.91 23.79 -1.49
C VAL A 148 4.48 24.04 -0.05
N LYS A 149 5.12 25.02 0.60
CA LYS A 149 4.61 25.56 1.86
C LYS A 149 3.23 26.16 1.55
N LYS A 150 2.18 25.65 2.20
CA LYS A 150 0.94 26.41 2.38
C LYS A 150 1.22 27.55 3.35
#